data_AF-A0A3D3RDV7-F1
#
_entry.id   AF-A0A3D3RDV7-F1
#
_cell.length_a   1.000
_cell.length_b   1.000
_cell.length_c   1.000
_cell.angle_alpha   90.00
_cell.angle_beta   90.00
_cell.angle_gamma   90.00
#
_symmetry.space_group_name_H-M   'P 1'
#
loop_
_entity.id
_entity.type
_entity.pdbx_description
1 polymer ?
#
loop_
_entity_poly.entity_id
_entity_poly.type
_entity_poly.pdbx_seq_one_letter_code
_entity_poly.pdbx_strand_id
1 'polypeptide(L)'
;MKMTQSPMKSVTELRATLEAFAARSAALQIKQGSDPQHLLKQFTDLKRASDAGNYRRFATADRQLHQTIIELADVPGLKSSWLAAFEAQNTFRIKTLEQC
;
A
#
# COMPACT_ATOMS: atom_id res chain seq x y z
N MET A 1 19.50 2.34 27.43
CA MET A 1 19.90 2.36 26.01
C MET A 1 18.67 2.72 25.19
N LYS A 2 18.58 3.92 24.60
CA LYS A 2 17.45 4.24 23.70
C LYS A 2 17.62 3.37 22.45
N MET A 3 16.69 2.46 22.19
CA MET A 3 16.62 1.79 20.90
C MET A 3 16.39 2.87 19.85
N THR A 4 17.43 3.25 19.12
CA THR A 4 17.29 4.02 17.89
C THR A 4 16.41 3.20 16.97
N GLN A 5 15.16 3.65 16.77
CA GLN A 5 14.31 3.02 15.78
C GLN A 5 15.06 3.05 14.45
N SER A 6 15.17 1.89 13.79
CA SER A 6 15.72 1.85 12.42
C SER A 6 14.92 2.84 11.57
N PRO A 7 15.57 3.67 10.73
CA PRO A 7 14.87 4.58 9.81
C PRO A 7 13.76 3.87 9.01
N MET A 8 13.91 2.57 8.75
CA MET A 8 12.90 1.76 8.08
C MET A 8 11.63 1.51 8.88
N LYS A 9 11.73 1.50 10.22
CA LYS A 9 10.56 1.44 11.08
C LYS A 9 9.71 2.69 10.89
N SER A 10 10.33 3.87 10.92
CA SER A 10 9.62 5.14 10.75
C SER A 10 9.03 5.28 9.34
N VAL A 11 9.72 4.83 8.29
CA VAL A 11 9.17 4.79 6.92
C VAL A 11 7.96 3.84 6.83
N THR A 12 8.04 2.68 7.46
CA THR A 12 6.94 1.71 7.50
C THR A 12 5.73 2.26 8.27
N GLU A 13 5.96 2.92 9.41
CA GLU A 13 4.91 3.58 10.20
C GLU A 13 4.26 4.73 9.42
N LEU A 14 5.05 5.52 8.67
CA LEU A 14 4.53 6.57 7.79
C LEU A 14 3.62 5.98 6.71
N ARG A 15 4.07 4.94 5.99
CA ARG A 15 3.26 4.27 4.97
C ARG A 15 1.94 3.75 5.58
N ALA A 16 2.00 3.05 6.70
CA ALA A 16 0.83 2.52 7.38
C ALA A 16 -0.16 3.62 7.81
N THR A 17 0.35 4.76 8.27
CA THR A 17 -0.48 5.92 8.64
C THR A 17 -1.19 6.51 7.42
N LEU A 18 -0.49 6.68 6.31
CA LEU A 18 -1.07 7.16 5.05
C LEU A 18 -2.14 6.21 4.52
N GLU A 19 -1.89 4.89 4.55
CA GLU A 19 -2.84 3.87 4.09
C GLU A 19 -4.07 3.78 4.99
N ALA A 20 -3.91 3.91 6.31
CA ALA A 20 -5.05 3.95 7.24
C ALA A 20 -5.94 5.18 7.02
N PHE A 21 -5.33 6.35 6.76
CA PHE A 21 -6.05 7.55 6.39
C PHE A 21 -6.77 7.38 5.05
N ALA A 22 -6.08 6.84 4.03
CA ALA A 22 -6.65 6.56 2.72
C ALA A 22 -7.86 5.63 2.80
N ALA A 23 -7.76 4.53 3.55
CA ALA A 23 -8.86 3.58 3.70
C ALA A 23 -10.12 4.22 4.30
N ARG A 24 -9.96 5.10 5.30
CA ARG A 24 -11.09 5.85 5.89
C ARG A 24 -11.71 6.80 4.88
N SER A 25 -10.89 7.58 4.17
CA SER A 25 -11.36 8.53 3.15
C SER A 25 -12.04 7.82 1.97
N ALA A 26 -11.47 6.72 1.48
CA ALA A 26 -12.06 5.89 0.44
C ALA A 26 -13.42 5.32 0.85
N ALA A 27 -13.57 4.88 2.11
CA ALA A 27 -14.85 4.43 2.63
C ALA A 27 -15.91 5.54 2.64
N LEU A 28 -15.52 6.78 2.94
CA LEU A 28 -16.41 7.95 2.84
C LEU A 28 -16.80 8.22 1.39
N GLN A 29 -15.87 8.10 0.44
CA GLN A 29 -16.15 8.28 -0.99
C GLN A 29 -17.13 7.22 -1.51
N ILE A 30 -16.98 5.96 -1.12
CA ILE A 30 -17.94 4.89 -1.44
C ILE A 30 -19.31 5.19 -0.82
N LYS A 31 -19.34 5.62 0.45
CA LYS A 31 -20.59 6.02 1.12
C LYS A 31 -21.29 7.18 0.40
N GLN A 32 -20.53 8.06 -0.25
CA GLN A 32 -21.04 9.19 -1.04
C GLN A 32 -21.42 8.81 -2.48
N GLY A 33 -21.26 7.56 -2.88
CA GLY A 33 -21.72 7.03 -4.17
C GLY A 33 -20.61 6.65 -5.15
N SER A 34 -19.34 6.72 -4.76
CA SER A 34 -18.24 6.22 -5.61
C SER A 34 -18.34 4.70 -5.79
N ASP A 35 -18.07 4.22 -7.01
CA ASP A 35 -18.16 2.80 -7.34
C ASP A 35 -16.98 1.98 -6.75
N PRO A 36 -17.23 0.97 -5.90
CA PRO A 36 -16.18 0.14 -5.33
C PRO A 36 -15.69 -1.00 -6.26
N GLN A 37 -16.29 -1.20 -7.45
CA GLN A 37 -15.98 -2.38 -8.29
C GLN A 37 -14.50 -2.53 -8.63
N HIS A 38 -13.80 -1.41 -8.89
CA HIS A 38 -12.36 -1.47 -9.16
C HIS A 38 -11.58 -2.00 -7.95
N LEU A 39 -11.90 -1.54 -6.74
CA LEU A 39 -11.29 -2.00 -5.49
C LEU A 39 -11.55 -3.48 -5.24
N LEU A 40 -12.80 -3.93 -5.42
CA LEU A 40 -13.20 -5.33 -5.25
C LEU A 40 -12.49 -6.26 -6.24
N LYS A 41 -12.29 -5.79 -7.47
CA LYS A 41 -11.51 -6.51 -8.48
C LYS A 41 -10.06 -6.68 -8.02
N GLN A 42 -9.38 -5.62 -7.56
CA GLN A 42 -8.00 -5.73 -7.08
C GLN A 42 -7.88 -6.69 -5.89
N PHE A 43 -8.84 -6.65 -4.97
CA PHE A 43 -8.88 -7.59 -3.84
C PHE A 43 -9.02 -9.04 -4.31
N THR A 44 -9.86 -9.29 -5.32
CA THR A 44 -10.03 -10.62 -5.92
C THR A 44 -8.74 -11.10 -6.60
N ASP A 45 -8.05 -10.21 -7.32
CA ASP A 45 -6.79 -10.54 -8.00
C ASP A 45 -5.67 -10.84 -6.99
N LEU A 46 -5.59 -10.10 -5.87
CA LEU A 46 -4.68 -10.39 -4.76
C LEU A 46 -4.96 -11.76 -4.15
N LYS A 47 -6.23 -12.07 -3.86
CA LYS A 47 -6.63 -13.37 -3.30
C LYS A 47 -6.21 -14.51 -4.23
N ARG A 48 -6.49 -14.42 -5.52
CA ARG A 48 -6.07 -15.43 -6.51
C ARG A 48 -4.56 -15.62 -6.55
N ALA A 49 -3.79 -14.54 -6.46
CA ALA A 49 -2.33 -14.62 -6.43
C ALA A 49 -1.81 -15.29 -5.15
N SER A 50 -2.45 -15.02 -4.00
CA SER A 50 -2.18 -15.66 -2.71
C SER A 50 -2.47 -17.17 -2.76
N ASP A 51 -3.65 -17.55 -3.23
CA ASP A 51 -4.08 -18.96 -3.30
C ASP A 51 -3.17 -19.79 -4.21
N ALA A 52 -2.62 -19.18 -5.27
CA ALA A 52 -1.69 -19.81 -6.18
C ALA A 52 -0.23 -19.87 -5.66
N GLY A 53 0.07 -19.31 -4.48
CA GLY A 53 1.43 -19.24 -3.94
C GLY A 53 2.40 -18.42 -4.78
N ASN A 54 1.90 -17.59 -5.70
CA ASN A 54 2.75 -16.85 -6.64
C ASN A 54 3.17 -15.51 -6.03
N TYR A 55 4.29 -15.51 -5.31
CA TYR A 55 4.79 -14.34 -4.60
C TYR A 55 4.98 -13.09 -5.48
N ARG A 56 5.46 -13.27 -6.73
CA ARG A 56 5.63 -12.14 -7.66
C ARG A 56 4.30 -11.51 -8.02
N ARG A 57 3.30 -12.32 -8.38
CA ARG A 57 1.94 -11.84 -8.67
C ARG A 57 1.28 -11.24 -7.44
N PHE A 58 1.52 -11.82 -6.26
CA PHE A 58 1.01 -11.31 -4.99
C PHE A 58 1.55 -9.90 -4.73
N ALA A 59 2.87 -9.69 -4.83
CA ALA A 59 3.47 -8.38 -4.61
C ALA A 59 2.96 -7.31 -5.59
N THR A 60 2.72 -7.68 -6.85
CA THR A 60 2.12 -6.76 -7.83
C THR A 60 0.66 -6.44 -7.49
N ALA A 61 -0.15 -7.44 -7.16
CA ALA A 61 -1.56 -7.24 -6.80
C ALA A 61 -1.72 -6.46 -5.48
N ASP A 62 -0.81 -6.66 -4.52
CA ASP A 62 -0.78 -5.94 -3.24
C ASP A 62 -0.55 -4.44 -3.47
N ARG A 63 0.47 -4.11 -4.28
CA ARG A 63 0.72 -2.72 -4.71
C ARG A 63 -0.50 -2.12 -5.40
N GLN A 64 -1.12 -2.84 -6.32
CA GLN A 64 -2.28 -2.36 -7.08
C GLN A 64 -3.47 -2.10 -6.15
N LEU A 65 -3.74 -2.99 -5.21
CA LEU A 65 -4.80 -2.82 -4.21
C LEU A 65 -4.60 -1.54 -3.39
N HIS A 66 -3.40 -1.37 -2.82
CA HIS A 66 -3.08 -0.18 -2.02
C HIS A 66 -3.15 1.11 -2.85
N GLN A 67 -2.65 1.10 -4.09
CA GLN A 67 -2.75 2.25 -4.99
C GLN A 67 -4.21 2.60 -5.29
N THR A 68 -5.07 1.61 -5.55
CA THR A 68 -6.51 1.83 -5.77
C THR A 68 -7.18 2.45 -4.55
N ILE A 69 -6.85 2.03 -3.33
CA ILE A 69 -7.37 2.66 -2.10
C ILE A 69 -6.95 4.12 -2.01
N ILE A 70 -5.68 4.40 -2.33
CA ILE A 70 -5.11 5.76 -2.31
C ILE A 70 -5.77 6.68 -3.36
N GLU A 71 -6.05 6.16 -4.54
CA GLU A 71 -6.73 6.89 -5.61
C GLU A 71 -8.20 7.12 -5.27
N LEU A 72 -8.89 6.10 -4.75
CA LEU A 72 -10.29 6.21 -4.32
C LEU A 72 -10.49 7.15 -3.12
N ALA A 73 -9.44 7.39 -2.32
CA ALA A 73 -9.51 8.35 -1.22
C ALA A 73 -9.72 9.79 -1.69
N ASP A 74 -9.32 10.11 -2.94
CA ASP A 74 -9.44 11.44 -3.57
C ASP A 74 -8.95 12.60 -2.68
N VAL A 75 -7.80 12.38 -2.01
CA VAL A 75 -7.16 13.41 -1.18
C VAL A 75 -5.96 14.01 -1.92
N PRO A 76 -5.96 15.33 -2.20
CA PRO A 76 -4.82 16.00 -2.82
C PRO A 76 -3.50 15.74 -2.08
N GLY A 77 -2.45 15.37 -2.82
CA GLY A 77 -1.11 15.10 -2.29
C GLY A 77 -0.91 13.72 -1.65
N LEU A 78 -1.98 12.99 -1.32
CA LEU A 78 -1.87 11.69 -0.65
C LEU A 78 -1.13 10.65 -1.51
N LYS A 79 -1.42 10.60 -2.81
CA LYS A 79 -0.77 9.68 -3.75
C LYS A 79 0.75 9.90 -3.81
N SER A 80 1.21 11.15 -3.91
CA SER A 80 2.63 11.48 -3.93
C SER A 80 3.33 11.11 -2.62
N SER A 81 2.70 11.40 -1.48
CA SER A 81 3.26 11.05 -0.16
C SER A 81 3.37 9.54 0.04
N TRP A 82 2.34 8.80 -0.38
CA TRP A 82 2.34 7.33 -0.30
C TRP A 82 3.41 6.72 -1.22
N LEU A 83 3.53 7.19 -2.47
CA LEU A 83 4.56 6.72 -3.40
C LEU A 83 5.96 6.92 -2.84
N ALA A 84 6.25 8.08 -2.23
CA ALA A 84 7.55 8.34 -1.62
C ALA A 84 7.88 7.34 -0.49
N ALA A 85 6.92 7.06 0.40
CA ALA A 85 7.11 6.09 1.47
C ALA A 85 7.23 4.65 0.95
N PHE A 86 6.42 4.28 -0.05
CA PHE A 86 6.43 2.97 -0.70
C PHE A 86 7.76 2.68 -1.40
N GLU A 87 8.27 3.61 -2.20
CA GLU A 87 9.53 3.45 -2.94
C GLU A 87 10.73 3.39 -1.99
N ALA A 88 10.74 4.17 -0.90
CA ALA A 88 11.76 4.08 0.14
C ALA A 88 11.79 2.69 0.78
N GLN A 89 10.61 2.13 1.09
CA GLN A 89 10.48 0.78 1.65
C GLN A 89 10.90 -0.31 0.67
N ASN A 90 10.50 -0.21 -0.60
CA ASN A 90 10.86 -1.19 -1.62
C ASN A 90 12.34 -1.18 -1.96
N THR A 91 12.96 0.01 -2.05
CA THR A 91 14.40 0.14 -2.29
C THR A 91 15.19 -0.54 -1.19
N PHE A 92 14.80 -0.34 0.08
CA PHE A 92 15.42 -1.04 1.20
C PHE A 92 15.26 -2.56 1.07
N ARG A 93 14.04 -3.05 0.81
CA ARG A 93 13.76 -4.49 0.65
C ARG A 93 14.60 -5.13 -0.45
N ILE A 94 14.68 -4.50 -1.63
CA ILE A 94 15.47 -5.02 -2.77
C ILE A 94 16.95 -5.08 -2.40
N LYS A 95 17.50 -3.99 -1.85
CA LYS A 95 18.91 -3.95 -1.43
C LYS A 95 19.23 -5.03 -0.39
N THR A 96 18.36 -5.26 0.59
CA THR A 96 18.57 -6.31 1.59
C THR A 96 18.53 -7.70 0.97
N LEU A 97 17.61 -7.96 0.03
CA LEU A 97 17.53 -9.25 -0.67
C LEU A 97 18.73 -9.52 -1.58
N GLU A 98 19.31 -8.50 -2.22
CA GLU A 98 20.50 -8.64 -3.06
C GLU A 98 21.79 -8.89 -2.25
N GLN A 99 21.78 -8.55 -0.96
CA GLN A 99 22.93 -8.68 -0.05
C GLN A 99 22.91 -9.97 0.78
N CYS A 100 21.87 -10.79 0.65
CA CYS A 100 21.68 -12.07 1.34
C CYS A 100 21.82 -13.23 0.37
#